data_AF-A0A1C3D129-F1
#
_entry.id   AF-A0A1C3D129-F1
#
_cell.length_a   1.000
_cell.length_b   1.000
_cell.length_c   1.000
_cell.angle_alpha   90.00
_cell.angle_beta   90.00
_cell.angle_gamma   90.00
#
_symmetry.space_group_name_H-M   'P 1'
#
loop_
_entity.id
_entity.type
_entity.pdbx_description
1 polymer ?
#
loop_
_entity_poly.entity_id
_entity_poly.type
_entity_poly.pdbx_seq_one_letter_code
_entity_poly.pdbx_strand_id
1 'polypeptide(L)'
;MQTELFTTWEASKFLAHWLPFRSQKAWYRYLYKNPKDYLNQNGYKINVHVINGERRYTKFALVAFVTAHRNGNELQLKGKPHD
;
A
#
# COMPACT_ATOMS: atom_id res chain seq x y z
N MET A 1 14.32 14.52 13.25
CA MET A 1 13.29 14.37 12.20
C MET A 1 12.12 13.59 12.80
N GLN A 2 10.99 14.25 13.04
CA GLN A 2 9.80 13.57 13.60
C GLN A 2 9.23 12.66 12.51
N THR A 3 9.18 11.36 12.75
CA THR A 3 8.64 10.41 11.78
C THR A 3 7.12 10.56 11.77
N GLU A 4 6.57 11.19 10.75
CA GLU A 4 5.12 11.33 10.61
C GLU A 4 4.48 9.95 10.40
N LEU A 5 3.58 9.59 11.33
CA LEU A 5 2.95 8.28 11.40
C LEU A 5 1.46 8.37 11.07
N PHE A 6 1.13 7.89 9.89
CA PHE A 6 -0.21 7.87 9.32
C PHE A 6 -1.03 6.76 9.98
N THR A 7 -2.23 7.08 10.44
CA THR A 7 -3.25 6.08 10.76
C THR A 7 -3.57 5.22 9.54
N THR A 8 -4.22 4.07 9.75
CA THR A 8 -4.72 3.26 8.62
C THR A 8 -5.69 4.05 7.73
N TRP A 9 -6.47 4.97 8.31
CA TRP A 9 -7.37 5.84 7.54
C TRP A 9 -6.59 6.82 6.65
N GLU A 10 -5.62 7.54 7.21
CA GLU A 10 -4.82 8.49 6.43
C GLU A 10 -3.97 7.78 5.38
N ALA A 11 -3.39 6.63 5.72
CA ALA A 11 -2.69 5.76 4.77
C ALA A 11 -3.60 5.33 3.62
N SER A 12 -4.85 4.95 3.91
CA SER A 12 -5.81 4.57 2.86
C SER A 12 -6.17 5.74 1.94
N LYS A 13 -6.29 6.96 2.49
CA LYS A 13 -6.53 8.18 1.70
C LYS A 13 -5.34 8.52 0.83
N PHE A 14 -4.12 8.38 1.36
CA PHE A 14 -2.88 8.56 0.62
C PHE A 14 -2.80 7.58 -0.56
N LEU A 15 -3.06 6.29 -0.33
CA LEU A 15 -3.05 5.28 -1.39
C LEU A 15 -4.13 5.53 -2.43
N ALA A 16 -5.36 5.91 -2.04
CA ALA A 16 -6.43 6.21 -3.00
C ALA A 16 -6.10 7.41 -3.89
N HIS A 17 -5.37 8.40 -3.38
CA HIS A 17 -4.94 9.55 -4.17
C HIS A 17 -3.92 9.17 -5.24
N TRP A 18 -2.91 8.36 -4.89
CA TRP A 18 -1.83 7.99 -5.82
C TRP A 18 -2.12 6.76 -6.69
N LEU A 19 -3.04 5.89 -6.24
CA LEU A 19 -3.44 4.64 -6.88
C LEU A 19 -4.98 4.60 -6.99
N PRO A 20 -5.57 5.42 -7.88
CA PRO A 20 -7.02 5.63 -7.95
C PRO A 20 -7.82 4.46 -8.55
N PHE A 21 -7.18 3.33 -8.86
CA PHE A 21 -7.86 2.10 -9.32
C PHE A 21 -8.59 1.36 -8.18
N ARG A 22 -8.42 1.78 -6.92
CA ARG A 22 -9.17 1.30 -5.76
C ARG A 22 -9.65 2.48 -4.92
N SER A 23 -10.87 2.38 -4.40
CA SER A 23 -11.41 3.36 -3.47
C SER A 23 -10.65 3.37 -2.14
N GLN A 24 -10.74 4.48 -1.40
CA GLN A 24 -10.18 4.57 -0.04
C GLN A 24 -10.64 3.41 0.86
N LYS A 25 -11.92 3.05 0.81
CA LYS A 25 -12.48 1.93 1.59
C LYS A 25 -11.84 0.59 1.22
N ALA A 26 -11.57 0.37 -0.07
CA ALA A 26 -10.87 -0.82 -0.53
C ALA A 26 -9.42 -0.83 -0.04
N TRP A 27 -8.72 0.31 -0.09
CA TRP A 27 -7.36 0.45 0.47
C TRP A 27 -7.32 0.26 1.99
N TYR A 28 -8.31 0.75 2.72
CA TYR A 28 -8.40 0.55 4.16
C TYR A 28 -8.50 -0.95 4.50
N ARG A 29 -9.40 -1.68 3.81
CA ARG A 29 -9.53 -3.14 3.96
C ARG A 29 -8.25 -3.88 3.56
N TYR A 30 -7.59 -3.42 2.50
CA TYR A 30 -6.31 -3.96 2.04
C TYR A 30 -5.24 -3.85 3.13
N LEU A 31 -5.03 -2.64 3.67
CA LEU A 31 -4.08 -2.35 4.74
C LEU A 31 -4.37 -3.15 6.01
N TYR A 32 -5.64 -3.43 6.30
CA TYR A 32 -6.00 -4.24 7.45
C TYR A 32 -5.53 -5.71 7.32
N LYS A 33 -5.59 -6.26 6.10
CA LYS A 33 -5.21 -7.64 5.81
C LYS A 33 -3.72 -7.81 5.50
N ASN A 34 -3.08 -6.79 4.91
CA ASN A 34 -1.71 -6.87 4.39
C ASN A 34 -0.68 -7.44 5.39
N PRO A 35 -0.65 -7.06 6.69
CA PRO A 35 0.35 -7.60 7.61
C PRO A 35 0.33 -9.12 7.77
N LYS A 36 -0.84 -9.75 7.60
CA LYS A 36 -1.04 -11.21 7.74
C LYS A 36 -1.09 -11.94 6.40
N ASP A 37 -1.47 -11.26 5.33
CA ASP A 37 -1.93 -11.89 4.09
C ASP A 37 -1.30 -11.27 2.82
N TYR A 38 -0.18 -10.54 2.96
CA TYR A 38 0.46 -9.84 1.83
C TYR A 38 0.83 -10.76 0.67
N LEU A 39 1.20 -12.02 0.94
CA LEU A 39 1.55 -13.01 -0.09
C LEU A 39 0.37 -13.34 -1.00
N ASN A 40 -0.85 -13.44 -0.46
CA ASN A 40 -2.07 -13.69 -1.23
C ASN A 40 -2.65 -12.42 -1.86
N GLN A 41 -2.03 -11.25 -1.63
CA GLN A 41 -2.43 -9.99 -2.21
C GLN A 41 -1.60 -9.66 -3.45
N ASN A 42 -0.43 -9.06 -3.25
CA ASN A 42 0.48 -8.66 -4.32
C ASN A 42 1.95 -8.97 -4.00
N GLY A 43 2.19 -9.79 -2.96
CA GLY A 43 3.54 -10.14 -2.51
C GLY A 43 4.29 -9.02 -1.80
N TYR A 44 3.73 -7.79 -1.71
CA TYR A 44 4.39 -6.66 -1.08
C TYR A 44 3.88 -6.43 0.34
N LYS A 45 4.77 -6.66 1.32
CA LYS A 45 4.50 -6.37 2.73
C LYS A 45 4.79 -4.91 3.04
N ILE A 46 3.76 -4.15 3.42
CA ILE A 46 3.93 -2.75 3.85
C ILE A 46 4.40 -2.76 5.30
N ASN A 47 5.50 -2.06 5.58
CA ASN A 47 5.98 -1.88 6.95
C ASN A 47 4.94 -1.12 7.79
N VAL A 48 4.59 -1.70 8.94
CA VAL A 48 3.59 -1.18 9.86
C VAL A 48 4.16 -1.14 11.27
N HIS A 49 3.86 -0.06 11.99
CA HIS A 49 4.14 0.10 13.41
C HIS A 49 2.84 -0.06 14.18
N VAL A 50 2.88 -0.73 15.32
CA VAL A 50 1.72 -0.81 16.22
C VAL A 50 2.00 0.08 17.42
N ILE A 51 1.19 1.12 17.61
CA ILE A 51 1.29 2.08 18.71
C ILE A 51 -0.07 2.15 19.38
N ASN A 52 -0.14 1.86 20.68
CA ASN A 52 -1.39 1.82 21.45
C ASN A 52 -2.47 0.90 20.82
N GLY A 53 -2.05 -0.22 20.22
CA GLY A 53 -2.96 -1.16 19.53
C GLY A 53 -3.40 -0.71 18.13
N GLU A 54 -3.03 0.49 17.70
CA GLU A 54 -3.36 1.01 16.37
C GLU A 54 -2.21 0.84 15.37
N ARG A 55 -2.57 0.50 14.14
CA ARG A 55 -1.63 0.40 13.02
C ARG A 55 -1.30 1.78 12.48
N ARG A 56 -0.01 2.06 12.41
CA ARG A 56 0.60 3.30 11.94
C ARG A 56 1.59 3.00 10.80
N TYR A 57 1.60 3.87 9.80
CA TYR A 57 2.42 3.74 8.60
C TYR A 57 3.32 4.96 8.46
N THR A 58 4.57 4.75 8.08
CA THR A 58 5.44 5.86 7.72
C THR A 58 5.13 6.31 6.30
N LYS A 59 5.28 7.62 6.04
CA LYS A 59 5.19 8.16 4.68
C LYS A 59 6.12 7.42 3.71
N PHE A 60 7.32 7.08 4.16
CA PHE A 60 8.31 6.35 3.37
C PHE A 60 7.80 4.97 2.92
N ALA A 61 7.21 4.18 3.82
CA ALA A 61 6.64 2.88 3.47
C ALA A 61 5.50 2.99 2.45
N LEU A 62 4.64 4.01 2.59
CA LEU A 62 3.54 4.26 1.65
C LEU A 62 4.05 4.69 0.27
N VAL A 63 5.05 5.57 0.20
CA VAL A 63 5.68 5.99 -1.06
C VAL A 63 6.35 4.80 -1.75
N ALA A 64 7.14 4.01 -1.02
CA ALA A 64 7.79 2.82 -1.56
C ALA A 64 6.79 1.82 -2.15
N PHE A 65 5.65 1.62 -1.46
CA PHE A 65 4.56 0.79 -1.97
C PHE A 65 3.95 1.35 -3.26
N VAL A 66 3.66 2.66 -3.31
CA VAL A 66 3.11 3.31 -4.52
C VAL A 66 4.06 3.15 -5.71
N THR A 67 5.36 3.39 -5.50
CA THR A 67 6.38 3.24 -6.54
C THR A 67 6.47 1.79 -7.03
N ALA A 68 6.51 0.83 -6.10
CA ALA A 68 6.53 -0.60 -6.44
C ALA A 68 5.28 -1.01 -7.23
N HIS A 69 4.11 -0.50 -6.87
CA HIS A 69 2.85 -0.84 -7.54
C HIS A 69 2.74 -0.23 -8.95
N ARG A 70 3.29 0.98 -9.17
CA ARG A 70 3.35 1.61 -10.48
C ARG A 70 4.31 0.88 -11.42
N ASN A 71 5.52 0.57 -10.92
CA ASN A 71 6.53 -0.14 -11.70
C ASN A 71 6.13 -1.61 -11.96
N GLY A 72 5.44 -2.25 -11.00
CA GLY A 72 4.89 -3.60 -11.17
C GLY A 72 3.79 -3.66 -12.23
N ASN A 73 2.94 -2.62 -12.33
CA ASN A 73 1.97 -2.49 -13.42
C ASN A 73 2.67 -2.28 -14.77
N GLU A 74 3.75 -1.50 -14.83
CA GLU A 74 4.55 -1.35 -16.06
C GLU A 74 5.22 -2.66 -16.51
N LEU A 75 5.70 -3.48 -15.57
CA LEU A 75 6.28 -4.79 -15.88
C LEU A 75 5.20 -5.80 -16.33
N GLN A 76 4.00 -5.77 -15.75
CA GLN A 76 2.87 -6.60 -16.24
C GLN A 76 2.35 -6.13 -17.61
N LEU A 77 2.41 -4.82 -17.92
CA LEU A 77 2.02 -4.29 -19.23
C LEU A 77 3.06 -4.58 -20.32
N LYS A 78 4.36 -4.60 -19.99
CA LYS A 78 5.43 -4.99 -20.93
C LYS A 78 5.57 -6.51 -21.12
N GLY A 79 4.89 -7.31 -20.32
CA GLY A 79 4.95 -8.78 -20.33
C GLY A 79 3.82 -9.48 -21.07
N LYS A 80 2.89 -8.77 -21.73
CA LYS A 80 1.93 -9.43 -22.63
C LYS A 80 2.59 -9.58 -24.01
N PRO A 81 2.92 -10.80 -24.47
CA PRO A 81 3.06 -11.01 -25.89
C PRO A 81 1.69 -10.74 -26.51
N HIS A 82 1.69 -9.93 -27.55
CA HIS A 82 0.59 -9.92 -28.51
C HIS A 82 0.61 -11.30 -29.17
N ASP A 83 -0.35 -12.16 -28.81
CA ASP A 83 -0.86 -13.15 -29.77
C ASP A 83 -1.60 -12.42 -30.91
#